data_AF-C0KWF2-F1
#
_entry.id   AF-C0KWF2-F1
#
_cell.length_a   1.000
_cell.length_b   1.000
_cell.length_c   1.000
_cell.angle_alpha   90.00
_cell.angle_beta   90.00
_cell.angle_gamma   90.00
#
_symmetry.space_group_name_H-M   'P 1'
#
loop_
_entity.id
_entity.type
_entity.pdbx_description
1 polymer ?
#
loop_
_entity_poly.entity_id
_entity_poly.type
_entity_poly.pdbx_seq_one_letter_code
_entity_poly.pdbx_strand_id
1 'polypeptide(L)'
;ADGVLLSKHKVTTKLALGAECQQYAVITKAEAGILGEFPAVRLEWELRRLPVIVTTYTKKLAKHVPMAALWAGFRLGRATNSEKEIELTVALPTKTSLNVIVRVPEMTLSRMAIPLPVTVPINPDGTLSVHIDKDILFRIQTFIYDYTTVQCSMMQDTVTTFNKRRYKNEMPISCYQVLAQDCTPELKFVVLLKKDEETEENHLNVKLADINVDLYALGADAKVKINEMEVPTSSLPYQHPSGSIQIREKADGLSLYAPSHGLQEVYIANGLWKIQVADWMKGQTCGLCGKADGETRQEYTTPSGYLTKSSVNFAHSWVLPAESCRDASQCRMKLESVKLEKQVILNGQESKCYSVEPVLRCLPGCAPIRTTPVTIGYHCLSTDSNLNMFDGIYEKSVDLRETTDAHVACRCSEQCA
;
A
#
# COMPACT_ATOMS: atom_id res chain seq x y z
N ALA A 1 10.63 48.13 -1.83
CA ALA A 1 11.51 47.76 -2.95
C ALA A 1 12.10 46.40 -2.59
N ASP A 2 11.46 45.31 -3.02
CA ASP A 2 11.90 43.96 -2.70
C ASP A 2 13.07 43.60 -3.63
N GLY A 3 14.27 44.06 -3.25
CA GLY A 3 15.50 43.72 -3.94
C GLY A 3 15.86 42.27 -3.65
N VAL A 4 15.93 41.44 -4.69
CA VAL A 4 16.48 40.08 -4.59
C VAL A 4 17.94 40.15 -5.02
N LEU A 5 18.87 39.85 -4.11
CA LEU A 5 20.30 39.77 -4.41
C LEU A 5 20.68 38.29 -4.62
N LEU A 6 20.69 37.84 -5.87
CA LEU A 6 21.04 36.47 -6.26
C LEU A 6 22.42 36.46 -6.94
N SER A 7 23.47 36.07 -6.21
CA SER A 7 24.78 35.69 -6.78
C SER A 7 25.77 35.28 -5.68
N LYS A 8 25.72 34.03 -5.21
CA LYS A 8 26.91 33.40 -4.57
C LYS A 8 27.21 31.99 -5.10
N HIS A 9 26.20 31.21 -5.47
CA HIS A 9 26.39 29.90 -6.12
C HIS A 9 25.27 29.64 -7.13
N LYS A 10 25.63 29.52 -8.42
CA LYS A 10 24.72 29.25 -9.53
C LYS A 10 25.18 28.01 -10.28
N VAL A 11 24.30 27.02 -10.38
CA VAL A 11 24.51 25.79 -11.16
C VAL A 11 23.47 25.77 -12.27
N THR A 12 23.88 25.44 -13.49
CA THR A 12 22.96 25.29 -14.62
C THR A 12 23.21 23.95 -15.27
N THR A 13 22.16 23.16 -15.45
CA THR A 13 22.22 21.90 -16.17
C THR A 13 21.24 21.92 -17.34
N LYS A 14 21.57 21.23 -18.43
CA LYS A 14 20.71 21.11 -19.60
C LYS A 14 20.51 19.64 -19.90
N LEU A 15 19.27 19.20 -19.82
CA LEU A 15 18.86 17.88 -20.28
C LEU A 15 18.28 18.04 -21.68
N ALA A 16 18.83 17.33 -22.66
CA ALA A 16 18.36 17.35 -24.04
C ALA A 16 18.05 15.95 -24.55
N LEU A 17 16.95 15.81 -25.30
CA LEU A 17 16.34 14.52 -25.68
C LEU A 17 15.91 14.54 -27.15
N GLY A 18 15.80 13.36 -27.76
CA GLY A 18 15.40 13.15 -29.17
C GLY A 18 16.59 13.10 -30.14
N ALA A 19 16.32 13.11 -31.45
CA ALA A 19 17.36 12.95 -32.48
C ALA A 19 18.50 13.96 -32.28
N GLU A 20 19.72 13.43 -32.21
CA GLU A 20 20.97 14.17 -31.97
C GLU A 20 20.95 15.06 -30.71
N CYS A 21 20.09 14.75 -29.72
CA CYS A 21 19.88 15.56 -28.52
C CYS A 21 19.47 17.02 -28.82
N GLN A 22 18.79 17.27 -29.94
CA GLN A 22 18.38 18.63 -30.34
C GLN A 22 16.87 18.86 -30.32
N GLN A 23 16.05 17.81 -30.27
CA GLN A 23 14.60 17.95 -30.46
C GLN A 23 13.87 18.50 -29.22
N TYR A 24 14.32 18.15 -28.02
CA TYR A 24 13.71 18.58 -26.77
C TYR A 24 14.80 19.01 -25.79
N ALA A 25 14.53 20.05 -24.99
CA ALA A 25 15.49 20.49 -23.98
C ALA A 25 14.78 21.13 -22.79
N VAL A 26 15.26 20.77 -21.60
CA VAL A 26 14.93 21.39 -20.32
C VAL A 26 16.22 21.90 -19.70
N ILE A 27 16.26 23.18 -19.39
CA ILE A 27 17.38 23.79 -18.68
C ILE A 27 16.95 23.99 -17.24
N THR A 28 17.75 23.51 -16.29
CA THR A 28 17.52 23.74 -14.86
C THR A 28 18.60 24.67 -14.34
N LYS A 29 18.21 25.74 -13.66
CA LYS A 29 19.10 26.68 -12.98
C LYS A 29 18.80 26.59 -11.49
N ALA A 30 19.82 26.32 -10.70
CA ALA A 30 19.74 26.33 -9.25
C ALA A 30 20.64 27.44 -8.71
N GLU A 31 20.08 28.34 -7.92
CA GLU A 31 20.77 29.51 -7.39
C GLU A 31 20.53 29.62 -5.89
N ALA A 32 21.61 29.80 -5.13
CA ALA A 32 21.52 30.18 -3.72
C ALA A 32 21.76 31.69 -3.57
N GLY A 33 20.93 32.35 -2.77
CA GLY A 33 20.99 33.80 -2.56
C GLY A 33 20.14 34.26 -1.38
N ILE A 34 19.68 35.51 -1.43
CA ILE A 34 18.88 36.13 -0.36
C ILE A 34 17.57 36.67 -0.98
N LEU A 35 16.45 36.36 -0.33
CA LEU A 35 15.13 36.90 -0.66
C LEU A 35 14.67 37.84 0.46
N GLY A 36 14.70 39.15 0.22
CA GLY A 36 14.55 40.15 1.28
C GLY A 36 15.75 40.09 2.22
N GLU A 37 15.53 39.65 3.47
CA GLU A 37 16.59 39.44 4.47
C GLU A 37 16.89 37.94 4.71
N PHE A 38 16.19 37.03 4.01
CA PHE A 38 16.21 35.60 4.33
C PHE A 38 17.08 34.80 3.35
N PRO A 39 17.90 33.84 3.83
CA PRO A 39 18.57 32.89 2.97
C PRO A 39 17.56 32.15 2.10
N ALA A 40 17.82 32.06 0.81
CA ALA A 40 16.91 31.48 -0.15
C ALA A 40 17.62 30.64 -1.21
N VAL A 41 16.91 29.63 -1.69
CA VAL A 41 17.29 28.85 -2.86
C VAL A 41 16.20 29.00 -3.92
N ARG A 42 16.63 29.28 -5.15
CA ARG A 42 15.77 29.38 -6.32
C ARG A 42 16.13 28.27 -7.30
N LEU A 43 15.12 27.48 -7.68
CA LEU A 43 15.18 26.58 -8.82
C LEU A 43 14.31 27.12 -9.94
N GLU A 44 14.87 27.19 -11.13
CA GLU A 44 14.20 27.62 -12.36
C GLU A 44 14.32 26.52 -13.40
N TRP A 45 13.20 26.15 -14.01
CA TRP A 45 13.14 25.20 -15.12
C TRP A 45 12.67 25.92 -16.38
N GLU A 46 13.55 26.07 -17.36
CA GLU A 46 13.27 26.65 -18.68
C GLU A 46 13.01 25.52 -19.69
N LEU A 47 11.76 25.43 -20.14
CA LEU A 47 11.22 24.41 -21.03
C LEU A 47 11.27 24.90 -22.48
N ARG A 48 12.32 24.55 -23.23
CA ARG A 48 12.48 25.06 -24.61
C ARG A 48 11.56 24.36 -25.61
N ARG A 49 11.50 23.03 -25.54
CA ARG A 49 10.68 22.20 -26.43
C ARG A 49 10.37 20.89 -25.74
N LEU A 50 9.09 20.51 -25.69
CA LEU A 50 8.59 19.29 -25.08
C LEU A 50 7.84 18.43 -26.12
N PRO A 51 7.81 17.09 -25.97
CA PRO A 51 6.97 16.24 -26.79
C PRO A 51 5.48 16.59 -26.65
N VAL A 52 4.69 16.43 -27.73
CA VAL A 52 3.26 16.77 -27.76
C VAL A 52 2.45 15.99 -26.72
N ILE A 53 2.84 14.73 -26.45
CA ILE A 53 2.22 13.90 -25.41
C ILE A 53 2.41 14.55 -24.04
N VAL A 54 3.61 15.06 -23.74
CA VAL A 54 3.92 15.70 -22.46
C VAL A 54 3.13 17.00 -22.32
N THR A 55 3.07 17.83 -23.37
CA THR A 55 2.31 19.10 -23.33
C THR A 55 0.81 18.89 -23.17
N THR A 56 0.27 17.79 -23.71
CA THR A 56 -1.15 17.41 -23.53
C THR A 56 -1.42 17.00 -22.08
N TYR A 57 -0.54 16.20 -21.49
CA TYR A 57 -0.66 15.73 -20.11
C TYR A 57 -0.49 16.87 -19.11
N THR A 58 0.48 17.76 -19.32
CA THR A 58 0.72 18.91 -18.43
C THR A 58 -0.46 19.88 -18.43
N LYS A 59 -1.07 20.16 -19.59
CA LYS A 59 -2.31 20.97 -19.68
C LYS A 59 -3.47 20.35 -18.91
N LYS A 60 -3.59 19.02 -18.89
CA LYS A 60 -4.63 18.31 -18.14
C LYS A 60 -4.38 18.40 -16.63
N LEU A 61 -3.14 18.18 -16.20
CA LEU A 61 -2.74 18.27 -14.79
C LEU A 61 -2.83 19.69 -14.24
N ALA A 62 -2.45 20.71 -15.02
CA ALA A 62 -2.48 22.12 -14.62
C ALA A 62 -3.87 22.57 -14.12
N LYS A 63 -4.95 22.00 -14.65
CA LYS A 63 -6.33 22.29 -14.23
C LYS A 63 -6.62 21.90 -12.77
N HIS A 64 -5.90 20.91 -12.23
CA HIS A 64 -6.10 20.42 -10.86
C HIS A 64 -5.18 21.10 -9.84
N VAL A 65 -4.15 21.81 -10.31
CA VAL A 65 -3.15 22.48 -9.46
C VAL A 65 -3.77 23.49 -8.49
N PRO A 66 -4.71 24.39 -8.90
CA PRO A 66 -5.33 25.34 -7.97
C PRO A 66 -6.05 24.67 -6.80
N MET A 67 -6.78 23.59 -7.08
CA MET A 67 -7.56 22.87 -6.08
C MET A 67 -6.66 22.16 -5.08
N ALA A 68 -5.62 21.47 -5.56
CA ALA A 68 -4.64 20.81 -4.72
C ALA A 68 -3.83 21.81 -3.88
N ALA A 69 -3.46 22.95 -4.45
CA ALA A 69 -2.72 24.00 -3.76
C ALA A 69 -3.54 24.60 -2.60
N LEU A 70 -4.82 24.90 -2.82
CA LEU A 70 -5.72 25.38 -1.77
C LEU A 70 -5.87 24.35 -0.64
N TRP A 71 -6.04 23.07 -1.00
CA TRP A 71 -6.13 21.99 -0.01
C TRP A 71 -4.84 21.84 0.81
N ALA A 72 -3.68 22.08 0.19
CA ALA A 72 -2.38 22.12 0.84
C ALA A 72 -2.06 23.45 1.56
N GLY A 73 -3.03 24.37 1.66
CA GLY A 73 -2.89 25.64 2.38
C GLY A 73 -2.05 26.71 1.67
N PHE A 74 -1.86 26.60 0.35
CA PHE A 74 -1.21 27.63 -0.46
C PHE A 74 -2.19 28.74 -0.82
N ARG A 75 -1.68 29.97 -0.82
CA ARG A 75 -2.37 31.15 -1.37
C ARG A 75 -2.16 31.21 -2.87
N LEU A 76 -3.25 31.42 -3.59
CA LEU A 76 -3.25 31.60 -5.04
C LEU A 76 -3.23 33.10 -5.38
N GLY A 77 -2.24 33.52 -6.16
CA GLY A 77 -2.25 34.80 -6.86
C GLY A 77 -2.34 34.56 -8.36
N ARG A 78 -3.27 35.21 -9.07
CA ARG A 78 -3.19 35.26 -10.54
C ARG A 78 -1.99 36.10 -10.93
N ALA A 79 -1.17 35.58 -11.83
CA ALA A 79 0.02 36.24 -12.32
C ALA A 79 0.25 35.81 -13.77
N THR A 80 0.77 36.73 -14.58
CA THR A 80 1.24 36.43 -15.93
C THR A 80 2.75 36.21 -15.87
N ASN A 81 3.15 34.96 -15.67
CA ASN A 81 4.54 34.54 -15.66
C ASN A 81 4.91 33.97 -17.05
N SER A 82 6.19 33.68 -17.27
CA SER A 82 6.66 33.09 -18.53
C SER A 82 6.02 31.71 -18.77
N GLU A 83 5.47 31.49 -19.97
CA GLU A 83 4.81 30.22 -20.34
C GLU A 83 5.75 29.02 -20.39
N LYS A 84 7.05 29.28 -20.49
CA LYS A 84 8.09 28.28 -20.65
C LYS A 84 8.95 28.12 -19.41
N GLU A 85 8.66 28.85 -18.35
CA GLU A 85 9.47 28.82 -17.14
C GLU A 85 8.61 28.47 -15.93
N ILE A 86 9.16 27.60 -15.10
CA ILE A 86 8.63 27.29 -13.78
C ILE A 86 9.69 27.67 -12.79
N GLU A 87 9.30 28.39 -11.75
CA GLU A 87 10.22 28.87 -10.72
C GLU A 87 9.74 28.41 -9.35
N LEU A 88 10.64 27.79 -8.58
CA LEU A 88 10.46 27.48 -7.17
C LEU A 88 11.46 28.29 -6.37
N THR A 89 10.96 29.11 -5.46
CA THR A 89 11.76 29.82 -4.47
C THR A 89 11.42 29.31 -3.08
N VAL A 90 12.43 28.87 -2.34
CA VAL A 90 12.33 28.47 -0.93
C VAL A 90 13.20 29.41 -0.12
N ALA A 91 12.61 30.15 0.82
CA ALA A 91 13.32 31.05 1.73
C ALA A 91 13.17 30.59 3.17
N LEU A 92 14.21 30.77 3.98
CA LEU A 92 14.28 30.36 5.38
C LEU A 92 14.23 31.61 6.28
N PRO A 93 13.04 32.10 6.67
CA PRO A 93 12.94 33.25 7.56
C PRO A 93 13.43 32.98 8.98
N THR A 94 13.30 31.74 9.47
CA THR A 94 13.87 31.32 10.75
C THR A 94 14.56 29.97 10.61
N LYS A 95 15.29 29.54 11.64
CA LYS A 95 15.90 28.20 11.67
C LYS A 95 14.86 27.06 11.66
N THR A 96 13.58 27.34 11.90
CA THR A 96 12.51 26.33 12.03
C THR A 96 11.29 26.61 11.16
N SER A 97 11.39 27.55 10.22
CA SER A 97 10.28 27.83 9.30
C SER A 97 10.78 28.20 7.91
N LEU A 98 9.97 27.85 6.90
CA LEU A 98 10.24 28.17 5.51
C LEU A 98 9.05 28.85 4.83
N ASN A 99 9.38 29.65 3.83
CA ASN A 99 8.46 30.27 2.89
C ASN A 99 8.67 29.60 1.53
N VAL A 100 7.60 29.06 0.93
CA VAL A 100 7.62 28.54 -0.44
C VAL A 100 6.85 29.46 -1.36
N ILE A 101 7.45 29.79 -2.49
CA ILE A 101 6.83 30.52 -3.58
C ILE A 101 7.06 29.73 -4.87
N VAL A 102 5.99 29.37 -5.57
CA VAL A 102 6.05 28.69 -6.86
C VAL A 102 5.42 29.60 -7.90
N ARG A 103 6.17 29.97 -8.94
CA ARG A 103 5.65 30.72 -10.09
C ARG A 103 5.53 29.77 -11.27
N VAL A 104 4.32 29.72 -11.83
CA VAL A 104 3.97 28.96 -13.02
C VAL A 104 3.24 29.91 -13.98
N PRO A 105 3.09 29.57 -15.27
CA PRO A 105 2.67 30.51 -16.32
C PRO A 105 1.50 31.45 -15.99
N GLU A 106 0.42 30.92 -15.42
CA GLU A 106 -0.81 31.69 -15.17
C GLU A 106 -1.08 31.99 -13.68
N MET A 107 -0.16 31.60 -12.78
CA MET A 107 -0.37 31.78 -11.35
C MET A 107 0.93 31.75 -10.53
N THR A 108 0.85 32.36 -9.36
CA THR A 108 1.85 32.26 -8.32
C THR A 108 1.21 31.64 -7.09
N LEU A 109 1.79 30.54 -6.63
CA LEU A 109 1.41 29.85 -5.40
C LEU A 109 2.37 30.27 -4.31
N SER A 110 1.87 30.64 -3.13
CA SER A 110 2.76 30.92 -2.00
C SER A 110 2.21 30.39 -0.69
N ARG A 111 3.09 29.88 0.16
CA ARG A 111 2.77 29.47 1.51
C ARG A 111 3.91 29.91 2.42
N MET A 112 3.56 30.73 3.41
CA MET A 112 4.51 31.35 4.34
C MET A 112 4.47 30.63 5.68
N ALA A 113 5.56 30.72 6.44
CA ALA A 113 5.70 30.18 7.79
C ALA A 113 5.35 28.68 7.91
N ILE A 114 5.82 27.87 6.95
CA ILE A 114 5.70 26.42 7.03
C ILE A 114 6.66 25.93 8.12
N PRO A 115 6.17 25.24 9.16
CA PRO A 115 7.04 24.74 10.23
C PRO A 115 7.94 23.62 9.70
N LEU A 116 9.21 23.68 10.06
CA LEU A 116 10.18 22.64 9.76
C LEU A 116 10.25 21.63 10.92
N PRO A 117 10.34 20.33 10.62
CA PRO A 117 10.51 19.29 11.64
C PRO A 117 11.94 19.29 12.23
N VAL A 118 12.87 20.01 11.60
CA VAL A 118 14.28 20.09 11.99
C VAL A 118 14.79 21.53 11.92
N THR A 119 15.73 21.86 12.79
CA THR A 119 16.37 23.18 12.83
C THR A 119 17.48 23.26 11.78
N VAL A 120 17.39 24.22 10.87
CA VAL A 120 18.41 24.44 9.83
C VAL A 120 19.58 25.25 10.41
N PRO A 121 20.84 24.79 10.25
CA PRO A 121 22.00 25.49 10.78
C PRO A 121 22.37 26.70 9.91
N ILE A 122 21.68 27.80 10.15
CA ILE A 122 21.94 29.11 9.52
C ILE A 122 22.95 29.87 10.38
N ASN A 123 24.07 30.26 9.77
CA ASN A 123 25.09 31.10 10.38
C ASN A 123 24.60 32.56 10.47
N PRO A 124 25.17 33.38 11.38
CA PRO A 124 24.77 34.78 11.54
C PRO A 124 24.94 35.65 10.29
N ASP A 125 25.79 35.24 9.34
CA ASP A 125 26.05 35.90 8.06
C ASP A 125 25.10 35.43 6.93
N GLY A 126 24.07 34.64 7.26
CA GLY A 126 23.10 34.10 6.30
C GLY A 126 23.62 32.93 5.47
N THR A 127 24.84 32.45 5.73
CA THR A 127 25.36 31.24 5.08
C THR A 127 24.85 29.98 5.78
N LEU A 128 24.66 28.91 5.03
CA LEU A 128 24.40 27.59 5.59
C LEU A 128 25.75 26.97 5.97
N SER A 129 25.91 26.53 7.21
CA SER A 129 27.04 25.66 7.54
C SER A 129 26.75 24.27 6.96
N VAL A 130 27.21 24.06 5.73
CA VAL A 130 27.12 22.76 5.04
C VAL A 130 28.24 21.85 5.59
N HIS A 131 28.24 21.62 6.90
CA HIS A 131 28.65 20.30 7.38
C HIS A 131 27.42 19.44 7.14
N ILE A 132 27.36 18.78 5.99
CA ILE A 132 26.41 17.67 5.79
C ILE A 132 26.90 16.57 6.70
N ASP A 133 26.55 16.71 7.97
CA ASP A 133 26.72 15.64 8.92
C ASP A 133 25.93 14.45 8.37
N LYS A 134 26.52 13.26 8.41
CA LYS A 134 25.84 12.04 7.92
C LYS A 134 24.48 11.90 8.59
N ASP A 135 24.33 12.41 9.81
CA ASP A 135 23.08 12.41 10.58
C ASP A 135 21.98 13.31 9.97
N ILE A 136 22.31 14.48 9.41
CA ILE A 136 21.29 15.35 8.77
C ILE A 136 20.86 14.76 7.43
N LEU A 137 21.80 14.24 6.65
CA LEU A 137 21.47 13.55 5.40
C LEU A 137 20.63 12.30 5.68
N PHE A 138 20.99 11.53 6.72
CA PHE A 138 20.23 10.38 7.20
C PHE A 138 18.84 10.77 7.69
N ARG A 139 18.68 11.89 8.42
CA ARG A 139 17.37 12.40 8.86
C ARG A 139 16.52 12.91 7.72
N ILE A 140 17.09 13.59 6.72
CA ILE A 140 16.37 14.01 5.51
C ILE A 140 15.96 12.79 4.70
N GLN A 141 16.86 11.81 4.54
CA GLN A 141 16.55 10.52 3.91
C GLN A 141 15.46 9.79 4.67
N THR A 142 15.51 9.74 6.00
CA THR A 142 14.49 9.11 6.87
C THR A 142 13.15 9.84 6.77
N PHE A 143 13.15 11.17 6.71
CA PHE A 143 11.93 11.97 6.60
C PHE A 143 11.27 11.83 5.22
N ILE A 144 12.08 11.78 4.16
CA ILE A 144 11.61 11.44 2.81
C ILE A 144 11.10 9.99 2.79
N TYR A 145 11.86 9.06 3.38
CA TYR A 145 11.53 7.64 3.50
C TYR A 145 10.20 7.42 4.22
N ASP A 146 9.96 8.04 5.38
CA ASP A 146 8.71 7.94 6.11
C ASP A 146 7.51 8.48 5.31
N TYR A 147 7.73 9.52 4.49
CA TYR A 147 6.69 10.05 3.60
C TYR A 147 6.47 9.22 2.32
N THR A 148 7.51 8.53 1.83
CA THR A 148 7.47 7.72 0.60
C THR A 148 7.30 6.23 0.84
N THR A 149 7.35 5.76 2.10
CA THR A 149 7.25 4.34 2.44
C THR A 149 5.86 3.81 2.09
N VAL A 150 5.87 2.82 1.20
CA VAL A 150 4.67 2.07 0.88
C VAL A 150 4.48 1.02 1.97
N GLN A 151 3.55 1.35 2.87
CA GLN A 151 3.24 0.57 4.06
C GLN A 151 1.80 0.11 4.02
N CYS A 152 1.62 -1.18 4.26
CA CYS A 152 0.36 -1.81 4.61
C CYS A 152 0.37 -2.15 6.11
N SER A 153 -0.77 -2.06 6.78
CA SER A 153 -0.85 -2.38 8.20
C SER A 153 -2.26 -2.77 8.60
N MET A 154 -2.39 -3.54 9.65
CA MET A 154 -3.66 -3.75 10.33
C MET A 154 -3.55 -3.27 11.76
N MET A 155 -4.57 -2.53 12.19
CA MET A 155 -4.77 -2.17 13.59
C MET A 155 -6.13 -2.75 14.01
N GLN A 156 -6.12 -3.65 14.99
CA GLN A 156 -7.28 -4.43 15.46
C GLN A 156 -7.96 -5.30 14.38
N ASP A 157 -8.94 -4.75 13.66
CA ASP A 157 -9.70 -5.40 12.60
C ASP A 157 -9.60 -4.63 11.26
N THR A 158 -8.91 -3.50 11.25
CA THR A 158 -8.92 -2.56 10.12
C THR A 158 -7.60 -2.63 9.37
N VAL A 159 -7.65 -3.14 8.15
CA VAL A 159 -6.52 -3.15 7.22
C VAL A 159 -6.44 -1.78 6.53
N THR A 160 -5.22 -1.26 6.44
CA THR A 160 -4.84 -0.12 5.60
C THR A 160 -3.87 -0.64 4.55
N THR A 161 -4.27 -0.59 3.28
CA THR A 161 -3.47 -1.11 2.17
C THR A 161 -2.27 -0.22 1.83
N PHE A 162 -1.41 -0.70 0.94
CA PHE A 162 -0.30 0.08 0.39
C PHE A 162 -0.76 1.41 -0.24
N ASN A 163 -1.91 1.39 -0.91
CA ASN A 163 -2.53 2.57 -1.53
C ASN A 163 -3.41 3.37 -0.54
N LYS A 164 -3.27 3.11 0.77
CA LYS A 164 -3.96 3.80 1.88
C LYS A 164 -5.47 3.59 1.93
N ARG A 165 -6.00 2.57 1.25
CA ARG A 165 -7.42 2.21 1.37
C ARG A 165 -7.65 1.47 2.69
N ARG A 166 -8.75 1.80 3.38
CA ARG A 166 -9.09 1.20 4.69
C ARG A 166 -10.35 0.35 4.59
N TYR A 167 -10.33 -0.83 5.18
CA TYR A 167 -11.49 -1.71 5.30
C TYR A 167 -11.36 -2.67 6.49
N LYS A 168 -12.49 -3.18 6.97
CA LYS A 168 -12.54 -4.20 8.02
C LYS A 168 -12.27 -5.59 7.44
N ASN A 169 -11.41 -6.35 8.10
CA ASN A 169 -11.11 -7.74 7.80
C ASN A 169 -11.52 -8.62 8.98
N GLU A 170 -12.64 -9.32 8.84
CA GLU A 170 -13.08 -10.32 9.82
C GLU A 170 -12.36 -11.64 9.54
N MET A 171 -11.18 -11.77 10.14
CA MET A 171 -10.28 -12.90 9.90
C MET A 171 -10.92 -14.25 10.30
N PRO A 172 -10.96 -15.25 9.40
CA PRO A 172 -11.36 -16.60 9.75
C PRO A 172 -10.38 -17.26 10.71
N ILE A 173 -10.91 -17.98 11.69
CA ILE A 173 -10.11 -18.73 12.67
C ILE A 173 -9.45 -19.95 12.00
N SER A 174 -8.22 -20.27 12.39
CA SER A 174 -7.41 -21.43 11.96
C SER A 174 -6.92 -21.41 10.50
N CYS A 175 -7.41 -20.53 9.64
CA CYS A 175 -7.01 -20.46 8.23
C CYS A 175 -5.93 -19.39 7.99
N TYR A 176 -5.02 -19.65 7.05
CA TYR A 176 -4.08 -18.63 6.58
C TYR A 176 -4.76 -17.67 5.61
N GLN A 177 -4.39 -16.39 5.67
CA GLN A 177 -4.82 -15.37 4.72
C GLN A 177 -3.61 -14.65 4.15
N VAL A 178 -3.57 -14.46 2.83
CA VAL A 178 -2.45 -13.81 2.13
C VAL A 178 -2.52 -12.31 2.32
N LEU A 179 -1.61 -11.76 3.12
CA LEU A 179 -1.51 -10.31 3.33
C LEU A 179 -0.84 -9.64 2.13
N ALA A 180 0.34 -10.12 1.75
CA ALA A 180 1.10 -9.61 0.63
C ALA A 180 1.99 -10.73 0.09
N GLN A 181 2.11 -10.84 -1.23
CA GLN A 181 3.07 -11.74 -1.87
C GLN A 181 3.65 -11.09 -3.13
N ASP A 182 4.81 -11.59 -3.56
CA ASP A 182 5.38 -11.27 -4.86
C ASP A 182 4.54 -11.92 -5.96
N CYS A 183 3.99 -11.12 -6.88
CA CYS A 183 3.14 -11.61 -7.97
C CYS A 183 3.84 -11.50 -9.32
N THR A 184 5.17 -11.45 -9.31
CA THR A 184 6.04 -11.72 -10.45
C THR A 184 6.26 -13.23 -10.61
N PRO A 185 6.80 -13.70 -11.77
CA PRO A 185 7.12 -15.10 -11.96
C PRO A 185 8.16 -15.68 -10.98
N GLU A 186 8.88 -14.84 -10.23
CA GLU A 186 9.94 -15.28 -9.31
C GLU A 186 9.41 -15.67 -7.93
N LEU A 187 8.24 -15.18 -7.51
CA LEU A 187 7.61 -15.45 -6.20
C LEU A 187 8.60 -15.38 -5.01
N LYS A 188 9.28 -14.25 -4.86
CA LYS A 188 10.33 -14.06 -3.84
C LYS A 188 9.83 -14.15 -2.40
N PHE A 189 8.58 -13.77 -2.14
CA PHE A 189 8.00 -13.82 -0.81
C PHE A 189 6.50 -14.06 -0.78
N VAL A 190 6.03 -14.61 0.33
CA VAL A 190 4.61 -14.66 0.73
C VAL A 190 4.52 -14.31 2.22
N VAL A 191 3.70 -13.32 2.58
CA VAL A 191 3.37 -12.97 3.96
C VAL A 191 1.94 -13.39 4.24
N LEU A 192 1.78 -14.31 5.19
CA LEU A 192 0.51 -14.88 5.60
C LEU A 192 0.18 -14.45 7.03
N LEU A 193 -1.11 -14.23 7.29
CA LEU A 193 -1.67 -14.06 8.63
C LEU A 193 -2.43 -15.32 9.00
N LYS A 194 -2.29 -15.79 10.23
CA LYS A 194 -3.20 -16.80 10.80
C LYS A 194 -3.61 -16.39 12.21
N LYS A 195 -4.89 -16.61 12.50
CA LYS A 195 -5.48 -16.43 13.82
C LYS A 195 -5.65 -17.79 14.48
N ASP A 196 -5.01 -17.97 15.62
CA ASP A 196 -5.01 -19.24 16.35
C ASP A 196 -6.43 -19.64 16.82
N GLU A 197 -6.71 -20.94 16.92
CA GLU A 197 -8.03 -21.45 17.33
C GLU A 197 -8.28 -21.30 18.83
N GLU A 198 -7.24 -21.48 19.64
CA GLU A 198 -7.34 -21.52 21.10
C GLU A 198 -7.13 -20.14 21.70
N THR A 199 -6.08 -19.44 21.28
CA THR A 199 -5.73 -18.12 21.85
C THR A 199 -6.44 -16.98 21.14
N GLU A 200 -6.96 -17.21 19.93
CA GLU A 200 -7.43 -16.16 19.03
C GLU A 200 -6.37 -15.06 18.74
N GLU A 201 -5.10 -15.36 18.98
CA GLU A 201 -4.00 -14.45 18.68
C GLU A 201 -3.53 -14.58 17.23
N ASN A 202 -3.02 -13.47 16.70
CA ASN A 202 -2.46 -13.43 15.36
C ASN A 202 -0.98 -13.81 15.37
N HIS A 203 -0.57 -14.61 14.40
CA HIS A 203 0.83 -14.76 14.04
C HIS A 203 1.03 -14.54 12.54
N LEU A 204 2.24 -14.15 12.17
CA LEU A 204 2.65 -13.99 10.77
C LEU A 204 3.52 -15.16 10.35
N ASN A 205 3.23 -15.73 9.20
CA ASN A 205 4.11 -16.69 8.53
C ASN A 205 4.70 -16.01 7.28
N VAL A 206 6.02 -15.92 7.20
CA VAL A 206 6.76 -15.25 6.13
C VAL A 206 7.59 -16.29 5.40
N LYS A 207 7.21 -16.59 4.16
CA LYS A 207 7.94 -17.51 3.27
C LYS A 207 8.85 -16.71 2.35
N LEU A 208 10.14 -17.03 2.34
CA LEU A 208 11.20 -16.35 1.60
C LEU A 208 12.08 -17.41 0.92
N ALA A 209 11.80 -17.70 -0.35
CA ALA A 209 12.43 -18.82 -1.06
C ALA A 209 12.36 -20.13 -0.26
N ASP A 210 13.50 -20.61 0.27
CA ASP A 210 13.64 -21.82 1.08
C ASP A 210 13.55 -21.59 2.60
N ILE A 211 13.34 -20.34 3.03
CA ILE A 211 13.24 -19.96 4.44
C ILE A 211 11.78 -19.71 4.82
N ASN A 212 11.30 -20.42 5.84
CA ASN A 212 9.98 -20.22 6.44
C ASN A 212 10.13 -19.63 7.85
N VAL A 213 9.52 -18.47 8.11
CA VAL A 213 9.59 -17.79 9.40
C VAL A 213 8.21 -17.58 10.00
N ASP A 214 7.97 -18.08 11.20
CA ASP A 214 6.79 -17.75 12.00
C ASP A 214 7.14 -16.73 13.07
N LEU A 215 6.39 -15.63 13.11
CA LEU A 215 6.53 -14.54 14.08
C LEU A 215 5.26 -14.46 14.93
N TYR A 216 5.42 -14.64 16.24
CA TYR A 216 4.35 -14.50 17.23
C TYR A 216 4.59 -13.21 18.03
N ALA A 217 3.55 -12.42 18.29
CA ALA A 217 3.67 -11.15 18.98
C ALA A 217 4.32 -11.31 20.37
N LEU A 218 5.03 -10.27 20.84
CA LEU A 218 5.63 -10.28 22.18
C LEU A 218 4.53 -10.32 23.26
N GLY A 219 4.71 -11.17 24.28
CA GLY A 219 3.70 -11.54 25.28
C GLY A 219 4.03 -12.88 25.94
N ALA A 220 3.03 -13.59 26.45
CA ALA A 220 3.21 -14.94 27.03
C ALA A 220 3.63 -15.98 25.98
N ASP A 221 3.23 -15.78 24.71
CA ASP A 221 3.45 -16.70 23.60
C ASP A 221 4.52 -16.22 22.60
N ALA A 222 5.38 -15.28 23.03
CA ALA A 222 6.44 -14.71 22.20
C ALA A 222 7.44 -15.77 21.73
N LYS A 223 7.42 -16.08 20.44
CA LYS A 223 8.33 -17.03 19.82
C LYS A 223 8.63 -16.65 18.38
N VAL A 224 9.82 -17.02 17.93
CA VAL A 224 10.23 -16.96 16.52
C VAL A 224 10.52 -18.39 16.10
N LYS A 225 9.96 -18.85 14.99
CA LYS A 225 10.35 -20.14 14.40
C LYS A 225 10.95 -19.92 13.04
N ILE A 226 12.07 -20.57 12.76
CA ILE A 226 12.75 -20.54 11.47
C ILE A 226 12.91 -21.97 10.99
N ASN A 227 12.26 -22.31 9.89
CA ASN A 227 12.19 -23.69 9.38
C ASN A 227 11.79 -24.68 10.49
N GLU A 228 10.70 -24.35 11.21
CA GLU A 228 10.14 -25.12 12.34
C GLU A 228 10.99 -25.14 13.62
N MET A 229 12.24 -24.68 13.57
CA MET A 229 13.11 -24.58 14.75
C MET A 229 12.82 -23.29 15.53
N GLU A 230 12.55 -23.43 16.81
CA GLU A 230 12.31 -22.29 17.69
C GLU A 230 13.62 -21.55 18.01
N VAL A 231 13.60 -20.24 17.79
CA VAL A 231 14.65 -19.30 18.13
C VAL A 231 14.21 -18.56 19.39
N PRO A 232 14.87 -18.77 20.54
CA PRO A 232 14.54 -18.07 21.78
C PRO A 232 14.62 -16.55 21.57
N THR A 233 13.67 -15.79 22.10
CA THR A 233 13.69 -14.32 22.03
C THR A 233 14.96 -13.73 22.62
N SER A 234 15.53 -14.37 23.64
CA SER A 234 16.84 -14.03 24.23
C SER A 234 18.04 -14.12 23.28
N SER A 235 17.88 -14.76 22.11
CA SER A 235 18.91 -14.88 21.08
C SER A 235 18.75 -13.87 19.94
N LEU A 236 17.80 -12.94 20.04
CA LEU A 236 17.65 -11.83 19.10
C LEU A 236 18.68 -10.71 19.38
N PRO A 237 19.19 -10.00 18.35
CA PRO A 237 18.80 -10.10 16.95
C PRO A 237 19.36 -11.36 16.27
N TYR A 238 18.49 -12.05 15.53
CA TYR A 238 18.89 -13.18 14.70
C TYR A 238 19.33 -12.68 13.32
N GLN A 239 20.48 -13.18 12.85
CA GLN A 239 20.96 -12.96 11.50
C GLN A 239 21.13 -14.32 10.82
N HIS A 240 20.45 -14.54 9.69
CA HIS A 240 20.58 -15.81 8.98
C HIS A 240 21.97 -15.94 8.34
N PRO A 241 22.57 -17.15 8.30
CA PRO A 241 23.93 -17.35 7.77
C PRO A 241 24.15 -16.87 6.33
N SER A 242 23.11 -16.92 5.48
CA SER A 242 23.17 -16.39 4.11
C SER A 242 23.20 -14.85 4.04
N GLY A 243 22.97 -14.16 5.16
CA GLY A 243 22.80 -12.70 5.21
C GLY A 243 21.46 -12.20 4.66
N SER A 244 20.55 -13.09 4.23
CA SER A 244 19.32 -12.69 3.54
C SER A 244 18.24 -12.12 4.45
N ILE A 245 18.22 -12.52 5.72
CA ILE A 245 17.21 -12.09 6.68
C ILE A 245 17.83 -11.68 8.02
N GLN A 246 17.20 -10.69 8.66
CA GLN A 246 17.49 -10.27 10.02
C GLN A 246 16.17 -10.17 10.80
N ILE A 247 16.14 -10.68 12.03
CA ILE A 247 14.99 -10.58 12.93
C ILE A 247 15.45 -9.89 14.22
N ARG A 248 14.70 -8.90 14.69
CA ARG A 248 15.02 -8.18 15.94
C ARG A 248 13.76 -7.74 16.66
N GLU A 249 13.90 -7.57 17.97
CA GLU A 249 12.92 -6.84 18.76
C GLU A 249 12.95 -5.36 18.38
N LYS A 250 11.76 -4.77 18.26
CA LYS A 250 11.59 -3.34 17.97
C LYS A 250 10.34 -2.85 18.68
N ALA A 251 10.49 -1.82 19.51
CA ALA A 251 9.41 -1.32 20.37
C ALA A 251 8.79 -2.45 21.21
N ASP A 252 7.50 -2.72 21.04
CA ASP A 252 6.73 -3.75 21.74
C ASP A 252 6.49 -5.01 20.88
N GLY A 253 7.24 -5.17 19.78
CA GLY A 253 7.04 -6.26 18.84
C GLY A 253 8.32 -6.81 18.20
N LEU A 254 8.12 -7.64 17.18
CA LEU A 254 9.18 -8.27 16.39
C LEU A 254 9.19 -7.71 14.97
N SER A 255 10.39 -7.46 14.45
CA SER A 255 10.61 -7.02 13.06
C SER A 255 11.50 -8.00 12.31
N LEU A 256 11.04 -8.46 11.16
CA LEU A 256 11.81 -9.19 10.16
C LEU A 256 12.18 -8.25 9.00
N TYR A 257 13.44 -8.30 8.57
CA TYR A 257 13.98 -7.56 7.44
C TYR A 257 14.50 -8.56 6.40
N ALA A 258 14.04 -8.43 5.15
CA ALA A 258 14.51 -9.22 4.02
C ALA A 258 14.54 -8.38 2.72
N PRO A 259 15.32 -7.28 2.68
CA PRO A 259 15.25 -6.31 1.59
C PRO A 259 15.66 -6.89 0.23
N SER A 260 16.56 -7.89 0.21
CA SER A 260 16.93 -8.62 -1.00
C SER A 260 15.79 -9.45 -1.59
N HIS A 261 14.79 -9.80 -0.78
CA HIS A 261 13.60 -10.53 -1.19
C HIS A 261 12.41 -9.60 -1.47
N GLY A 262 12.57 -8.29 -1.24
CA GLY A 262 11.52 -7.30 -1.49
C GLY A 262 10.72 -6.88 -0.26
N LEU A 263 11.07 -7.40 0.92
CA LEU A 263 10.46 -7.01 2.19
C LEU A 263 11.41 -6.09 2.97
N GLN A 264 11.05 -4.81 3.04
CA GLN A 264 11.80 -3.82 3.78
C GLN A 264 11.60 -3.97 5.29
N GLU A 265 10.39 -4.33 5.74
CA GLU A 265 10.08 -4.66 7.14
C GLU A 265 8.77 -5.45 7.21
N VAL A 266 8.74 -6.54 7.97
CA VAL A 266 7.52 -7.19 8.46
C VAL A 266 7.52 -7.09 9.97
N TYR A 267 6.54 -6.37 10.52
CA TYR A 267 6.41 -6.08 11.94
C TYR A 267 5.15 -6.69 12.51
N ILE A 268 5.26 -7.31 13.69
CA ILE A 268 4.12 -7.79 14.47
C ILE A 268 4.25 -7.36 15.93
N ALA A 269 3.15 -6.88 16.49
CA ALA A 269 2.92 -6.61 17.89
C ALA A 269 1.49 -7.02 18.25
N ASN A 270 1.11 -6.95 19.53
CA ASN A 270 -0.23 -7.32 19.94
C ASN A 270 -1.28 -6.41 19.25
N GLY A 271 -2.22 -7.02 18.51
CA GLY A 271 -3.28 -6.31 17.78
C GLY A 271 -2.81 -5.42 16.62
N LEU A 272 -1.53 -5.50 16.21
CA LEU A 272 -0.94 -4.66 15.17
C LEU A 272 0.05 -5.47 14.33
N TRP A 273 -0.08 -5.35 13.01
CA TRP A 273 1.00 -5.73 12.10
C TRP A 273 1.23 -4.68 11.04
N LYS A 274 2.45 -4.67 10.49
CA LYS A 274 2.87 -3.75 9.45
C LYS A 274 3.77 -4.47 8.44
N ILE A 275 3.56 -4.20 7.16
CA ILE A 275 4.38 -4.69 6.06
C ILE A 275 4.86 -3.46 5.28
N GLN A 276 6.17 -3.36 5.09
CA GLN A 276 6.81 -2.43 4.17
C GLN A 276 7.53 -3.24 3.10
N VAL A 277 7.27 -2.88 1.85
CA VAL A 277 7.94 -3.50 0.69
C VAL A 277 9.06 -2.60 0.20
N ALA A 278 10.09 -3.21 -0.38
CA ALA A 278 11.16 -2.45 -1.02
C ALA A 278 10.61 -1.62 -2.19
N ASP A 279 11.26 -0.51 -2.51
CA ASP A 279 10.76 0.41 -3.55
C ASP A 279 10.60 -0.25 -4.92
N TRP A 280 11.48 -1.21 -5.24
CA TRP A 280 11.44 -1.97 -6.48
C TRP A 280 10.30 -3.00 -6.54
N MET A 281 9.58 -3.26 -5.45
CA MET A 281 8.38 -4.11 -5.42
C MET A 281 7.06 -3.35 -5.66
N LYS A 282 7.09 -2.01 -5.75
CA LYS A 282 5.89 -1.22 -6.07
C LYS A 282 5.31 -1.65 -7.42
N GLY A 283 4.00 -1.90 -7.45
CA GLY A 283 3.28 -2.42 -8.61
C GLY A 283 3.41 -3.93 -8.85
N GLN A 284 4.19 -4.65 -8.05
CA GLN A 284 4.50 -6.07 -8.25
C GLN A 284 3.93 -6.99 -7.16
N THR A 285 3.23 -6.44 -6.17
CA THR A 285 2.63 -7.21 -5.08
C THR A 285 1.17 -7.54 -5.35
N CYS A 286 0.65 -8.57 -4.70
CA CYS A 286 -0.79 -8.81 -4.57
C CYS A 286 -1.11 -9.44 -3.21
N GLY A 287 -2.40 -9.55 -2.86
CA GLY A 287 -2.86 -9.88 -1.51
C GLY A 287 -3.77 -8.78 -0.95
N LEU A 288 -4.17 -8.93 0.32
CA LEU A 288 -4.96 -7.91 1.03
C LEU A 288 -4.33 -6.51 1.02
N CYS A 289 -3.01 -6.43 1.02
CA CYS A 289 -2.28 -5.17 1.01
C CYS A 289 -2.28 -4.45 -0.35
N GLY A 290 -2.74 -5.10 -1.42
CA GLY A 290 -2.83 -4.52 -2.77
C GLY A 290 -1.49 -4.48 -3.52
N LYS A 291 -1.48 -3.72 -4.62
CA LYS A 291 -0.37 -3.69 -5.59
C LYS A 291 0.70 -2.63 -5.34
N ALA A 292 0.48 -1.68 -4.44
CA ALA A 292 1.43 -0.58 -4.21
C ALA A 292 1.71 0.31 -5.45
N ASP A 293 0.75 0.43 -6.37
CA ASP A 293 0.85 1.17 -7.63
C ASP A 293 0.18 2.57 -7.60
N GLY A 294 -0.46 2.93 -6.49
CA GLY A 294 -1.23 4.16 -6.33
C GLY A 294 -2.65 4.12 -6.91
N GLU A 295 -3.08 3.01 -7.51
CA GLU A 295 -4.45 2.85 -8.03
C GLU A 295 -5.40 2.32 -6.94
N THR A 296 -6.35 3.16 -6.53
CA THR A 296 -7.27 2.84 -5.42
C THR A 296 -8.62 2.30 -5.89
N ARG A 297 -8.99 2.48 -7.16
CA ARG A 297 -10.30 2.08 -7.69
C ARG A 297 -10.41 0.57 -7.88
N GLN A 298 -9.29 -0.09 -8.17
CA GLN A 298 -9.21 -1.53 -8.40
C GLN A 298 -8.64 -2.30 -7.20
N GLU A 299 -8.62 -1.68 -6.01
CA GLU A 299 -8.00 -2.29 -4.81
C GLU A 299 -8.62 -3.64 -4.45
N TYR A 300 -9.92 -3.83 -4.71
CA TYR A 300 -10.66 -5.05 -4.36
C TYR A 300 -10.67 -6.09 -5.49
N THR A 301 -9.55 -6.21 -6.20
CA THR A 301 -9.37 -7.25 -7.22
C THR A 301 -8.99 -8.57 -6.52
N THR A 302 -9.84 -9.59 -6.66
CA THR A 302 -9.62 -10.91 -6.08
C THR A 302 -8.48 -11.66 -6.81
N PRO A 303 -7.99 -12.80 -6.28
CA PRO A 303 -7.01 -13.64 -6.98
C PRO A 303 -7.46 -14.10 -8.37
N SER A 304 -8.78 -14.25 -8.60
CA SER A 304 -9.34 -14.60 -9.91
C SER A 304 -9.35 -13.44 -10.92
N GLY A 305 -8.95 -12.23 -10.51
CA GLY A 305 -9.01 -11.01 -11.32
C GLY A 305 -10.38 -10.32 -11.30
N TYR A 306 -11.35 -10.83 -10.54
CA TYR A 306 -12.67 -10.21 -10.42
C TYR A 306 -12.63 -9.00 -9.49
N LEU A 307 -13.19 -7.87 -9.92
CA LEU A 307 -13.29 -6.67 -9.11
C LEU A 307 -14.58 -6.68 -8.29
N THR A 308 -14.49 -7.07 -7.02
CA THR A 308 -15.65 -7.07 -6.13
C THR A 308 -15.93 -5.69 -5.53
N LYS A 309 -17.20 -5.45 -5.20
CA LYS A 309 -17.65 -4.25 -4.48
C LYS A 309 -17.65 -4.45 -2.96
N SER A 310 -17.54 -5.69 -2.50
CA SER A 310 -17.58 -6.05 -1.08
C SER A 310 -16.16 -6.20 -0.55
N SER A 311 -15.76 -5.37 0.42
CA SER A 311 -14.46 -5.50 1.06
C SER A 311 -14.34 -6.80 1.86
N VAL A 312 -15.44 -7.29 2.42
CA VAL A 312 -15.49 -8.57 3.14
C VAL A 312 -15.25 -9.72 2.17
N ASN A 313 -15.91 -9.71 1.01
CA ASN A 313 -15.69 -10.75 0.01
C ASN A 313 -14.27 -10.70 -0.58
N PHE A 314 -13.77 -9.49 -0.84
CA PHE A 314 -12.38 -9.29 -1.24
C PHE A 314 -11.44 -9.92 -0.21
N ALA A 315 -11.64 -9.64 1.07
CA ALA A 315 -10.79 -10.19 2.11
C ALA A 315 -10.85 -11.72 2.17
N HIS A 316 -12.05 -12.30 2.15
CA HIS A 316 -12.25 -13.76 2.15
C HIS A 316 -11.66 -14.45 0.92
N SER A 317 -11.60 -13.78 -0.23
CA SER A 317 -10.99 -14.35 -1.45
C SER A 317 -9.49 -14.61 -1.32
N TRP A 318 -8.82 -13.99 -0.34
CA TRP A 318 -7.39 -14.19 -0.04
C TRP A 318 -7.13 -15.19 1.07
N VAL A 319 -8.16 -15.91 1.55
CA VAL A 319 -8.03 -17.00 2.50
C VAL A 319 -7.56 -18.24 1.75
N LEU A 320 -6.59 -18.95 2.30
CA LEU A 320 -6.14 -20.25 1.81
C LEU A 320 -7.10 -21.32 2.37
N PRO A 321 -8.01 -21.87 1.55
CA PRO A 321 -8.94 -22.90 1.99
C PRO A 321 -8.20 -24.22 2.20
N ALA A 322 -8.81 -25.11 2.98
CA ALA A 322 -8.41 -26.51 3.05
C ALA A 322 -9.23 -27.36 2.08
N GLU A 323 -8.62 -28.43 1.58
CA GLU A 323 -9.34 -29.44 0.80
C GLU A 323 -10.05 -30.46 1.71
N SER A 324 -9.48 -30.75 2.88
CA SER A 324 -10.00 -31.73 3.82
C SER A 324 -9.61 -31.41 5.26
N CYS A 325 -10.24 -32.11 6.21
CA CYS A 325 -9.95 -31.96 7.64
C CYS A 325 -8.53 -32.40 8.04
N ARG A 326 -7.84 -33.16 7.17
CA ARG A 326 -6.48 -33.68 7.39
C ARG A 326 -5.38 -32.72 6.97
N ASP A 327 -5.77 -31.53 6.49
CA ASP A 327 -4.83 -30.53 6.02
C ASP A 327 -3.92 -30.04 7.17
N ALA A 328 -2.61 -29.98 6.91
CA ALA A 328 -1.62 -29.55 7.89
C ALA A 328 -1.82 -28.09 8.35
N SER A 329 -2.50 -27.27 7.55
CA SER A 329 -2.85 -25.89 7.91
C SER A 329 -3.86 -25.80 9.07
N GLN A 330 -4.57 -26.89 9.39
CA GLN A 330 -5.69 -26.93 10.35
C GLN A 330 -6.88 -26.03 9.96
N CYS A 331 -6.88 -25.47 8.73
CA CYS A 331 -8.02 -24.72 8.24
C CYS A 331 -9.22 -25.66 8.05
N ARG A 332 -10.41 -25.23 8.47
CA ARG A 332 -11.63 -26.03 8.42
C ARG A 332 -12.68 -25.47 7.46
N MET A 333 -12.23 -24.69 6.49
CA MET A 333 -13.07 -23.95 5.55
C MET A 333 -12.65 -24.17 4.12
N LYS A 334 -13.63 -24.06 3.23
CA LYS A 334 -13.49 -24.04 1.78
C LYS A 334 -14.19 -22.83 1.19
N LEU A 335 -13.84 -22.49 -0.05
CA LEU A 335 -14.51 -21.49 -0.86
C LEU A 335 -15.44 -22.21 -1.84
N GLU A 336 -16.72 -21.85 -1.87
CA GLU A 336 -17.68 -22.45 -2.80
C GLU A 336 -18.77 -21.49 -3.27
N SER A 337 -19.41 -21.82 -4.39
CA SER A 337 -20.62 -21.13 -4.85
C SER A 337 -21.82 -21.52 -4.00
N VAL A 338 -22.64 -20.54 -3.61
CA VAL A 338 -23.77 -20.75 -2.71
C VAL A 338 -25.09 -20.45 -3.42
N LYS A 339 -26.09 -21.27 -3.14
CA LYS A 339 -27.46 -21.04 -3.63
C LYS A 339 -28.13 -19.97 -2.76
N LEU A 340 -28.84 -19.05 -3.41
CA LEU A 340 -29.74 -18.13 -2.73
C LEU A 340 -31.02 -18.87 -2.33
N GLU A 341 -31.31 -18.94 -1.02
CA GLU A 341 -32.52 -19.62 -0.52
C GLU A 341 -33.81 -18.81 -0.72
N LYS A 342 -33.67 -17.50 -0.95
CA LYS A 342 -34.79 -16.62 -1.28
C LYS A 342 -35.35 -17.00 -2.65
N GLN A 343 -36.67 -17.14 -2.76
CA GLN A 343 -37.35 -17.28 -4.05
C GLN A 343 -37.19 -16.00 -4.87
N VAL A 344 -36.69 -16.14 -6.09
CA VAL A 344 -36.47 -15.02 -7.01
C VAL A 344 -37.30 -15.24 -8.26
N ILE A 345 -38.06 -14.22 -8.65
CA ILE A 345 -38.81 -14.19 -9.90
C ILE A 345 -38.10 -13.22 -10.84
N LEU A 346 -37.52 -13.72 -11.92
CA LEU A 346 -36.91 -12.92 -12.97
C LEU A 346 -37.70 -13.12 -14.26
N ASN A 347 -38.07 -12.01 -14.91
CA ASN A 347 -38.86 -12.02 -16.14
C ASN A 347 -40.15 -12.87 -16.05
N GLY A 348 -40.77 -12.92 -14.87
CA GLY A 348 -42.01 -13.68 -14.64
C GLY A 348 -41.83 -15.19 -14.42
N GLN A 349 -40.59 -15.70 -14.33
CA GLN A 349 -40.30 -17.11 -14.04
C GLN A 349 -39.54 -17.28 -12.73
N GLU A 350 -39.83 -18.36 -12.02
CA GLU A 350 -39.04 -18.77 -10.86
C GLU A 350 -37.61 -19.11 -11.29
N SER A 351 -36.65 -18.55 -10.56
CA SER A 351 -35.24 -18.68 -10.88
C SER A 351 -34.45 -19.18 -9.67
N LYS A 352 -33.53 -20.09 -9.90
CA LYS A 352 -32.51 -20.51 -8.93
C LYS A 352 -31.27 -19.65 -9.13
N CYS A 353 -30.81 -19.03 -8.07
CA CYS A 353 -29.68 -18.10 -8.11
C CYS A 353 -28.48 -18.68 -7.36
N TYR A 354 -27.29 -18.56 -7.97
CA TYR A 354 -26.03 -19.06 -7.44
C TYR A 354 -25.00 -17.95 -7.42
N SER A 355 -24.16 -17.93 -6.40
CA SER A 355 -23.14 -16.90 -6.30
C SER A 355 -22.09 -17.04 -7.40
N VAL A 356 -21.77 -15.93 -8.06
CA VAL A 356 -20.66 -15.83 -9.02
C VAL A 356 -19.36 -15.43 -8.34
N GLU A 357 -19.42 -15.21 -7.03
CA GLU A 357 -18.28 -14.97 -6.16
C GLU A 357 -18.27 -16.11 -5.11
N PRO A 358 -17.12 -16.76 -4.87
CA PRO A 358 -17.04 -17.83 -3.88
C PRO A 358 -17.22 -17.28 -2.46
N VAL A 359 -17.89 -18.04 -1.60
CA VAL A 359 -18.16 -17.70 -0.20
C VAL A 359 -17.49 -18.73 0.70
N LEU A 360 -16.92 -18.28 1.83
CA LEU A 360 -16.35 -19.18 2.82
C LEU A 360 -17.44 -20.03 3.48
N ARG A 361 -17.23 -21.34 3.43
CA ARG A 361 -18.09 -22.36 4.03
C ARG A 361 -17.24 -23.33 4.82
N CYS A 362 -17.83 -23.93 5.85
CA CYS A 362 -17.15 -24.97 6.61
C CYS A 362 -17.01 -26.22 5.73
N LEU A 363 -15.97 -27.00 6.00
CA LEU A 363 -15.80 -28.30 5.36
C LEU A 363 -16.98 -29.24 5.68
N PRO A 364 -17.24 -30.26 4.82
CA PRO A 364 -18.18 -31.32 5.15
C PRO A 364 -17.83 -31.98 6.50
N GLY A 365 -18.83 -32.24 7.36
CA GLY A 365 -18.62 -32.73 8.72
C GLY A 365 -18.37 -31.63 9.77
N CYS A 366 -18.39 -30.36 9.35
CA CYS A 366 -18.24 -29.20 10.22
C CYS A 366 -19.48 -28.30 10.21
N ALA A 367 -19.70 -27.60 11.32
CA ALA A 367 -20.75 -26.59 11.47
C ALA A 367 -20.15 -25.21 11.77
N PRO A 368 -20.74 -24.12 11.23
CA PRO A 368 -20.32 -22.78 11.57
C PRO A 368 -20.65 -22.46 13.02
N ILE A 369 -19.70 -21.86 13.73
CA ILE A 369 -19.91 -21.31 15.08
C ILE A 369 -19.88 -19.77 15.08
N ARG A 370 -19.31 -19.17 14.04
CA ARG A 370 -19.33 -17.72 13.82
C ARG A 370 -19.44 -17.43 12.33
N THR A 371 -20.29 -16.49 11.99
CA THR A 371 -20.54 -16.04 10.61
C THR A 371 -20.43 -14.53 10.51
N THR A 372 -20.28 -14.05 9.28
CA THR A 372 -20.31 -12.63 8.95
C THR A 372 -21.11 -12.38 7.68
N PRO A 373 -21.95 -11.33 7.62
CA PRO A 373 -22.73 -11.03 6.44
C PRO A 373 -21.83 -10.53 5.29
N VAL A 374 -22.02 -11.10 4.11
CA VAL A 374 -21.32 -10.70 2.88
C VAL A 374 -22.31 -10.44 1.76
N THR A 375 -22.24 -9.24 1.16
CA THR A 375 -23.02 -8.92 -0.05
C THR A 375 -22.24 -9.32 -1.29
N ILE A 376 -22.81 -10.22 -2.10
CA ILE A 376 -22.16 -10.81 -3.28
C ILE A 376 -23.11 -10.83 -4.48
N GLY A 377 -22.56 -10.96 -5.68
CA GLY A 377 -23.32 -11.15 -6.90
C GLY A 377 -23.85 -12.57 -7.08
N TYR A 378 -25.07 -12.68 -7.59
CA TYR A 378 -25.70 -13.93 -7.98
C TYR A 378 -26.05 -13.92 -9.46
N HIS A 379 -25.88 -15.07 -10.09
CA HIS A 379 -26.41 -15.39 -11.41
C HIS A 379 -27.60 -16.32 -11.26
N CYS A 380 -28.68 -16.04 -11.97
CA CYS A 380 -29.95 -16.71 -11.82
C CYS A 380 -30.37 -17.40 -13.12
N LEU A 381 -30.81 -18.65 -12.98
CA LEU A 381 -31.28 -19.47 -14.08
C LEU A 381 -32.71 -19.90 -13.82
N SER A 382 -33.53 -19.95 -14.87
CA SER A 382 -34.88 -20.51 -14.80
C SER A 382 -34.83 -21.95 -14.30
N THR A 383 -35.78 -22.34 -13.44
CA THR A 383 -35.88 -23.68 -12.85
C THR A 383 -35.94 -24.80 -13.89
N ASP A 384 -36.39 -24.48 -15.10
CA ASP A 384 -36.60 -25.41 -16.21
C ASP A 384 -35.34 -25.62 -17.08
N SER A 385 -34.23 -24.94 -16.76
CA SER A 385 -32.99 -25.04 -17.53
C SER A 385 -32.17 -26.29 -17.16
N ASN A 386 -31.90 -27.15 -18.15
CA ASN A 386 -31.06 -28.35 -18.02
C ASN A 386 -29.55 -28.09 -18.20
N LEU A 387 -29.10 -26.85 -17.98
CA LEU A 387 -27.68 -26.49 -18.15
C LEU A 387 -26.86 -27.02 -16.96
N ASN A 388 -25.68 -27.59 -17.24
CA ASN A 388 -24.72 -27.97 -16.22
C ASN A 388 -24.26 -26.70 -15.46
N MET A 389 -24.85 -26.54 -14.28
CA MET A 389 -24.94 -25.30 -13.52
C MET A 389 -23.63 -24.82 -12.89
N PHE A 390 -22.65 -25.72 -12.73
CA PHE A 390 -21.39 -25.43 -12.05
C PHE A 390 -20.23 -25.10 -13.00
N ASP A 391 -20.41 -25.30 -14.31
CA ASP A 391 -19.34 -25.01 -15.27
C ASP A 391 -19.24 -23.50 -15.53
N GLY A 392 -18.10 -22.92 -15.14
CA GLY A 392 -17.83 -21.49 -15.31
C GLY A 392 -18.75 -20.55 -14.52
N ILE A 393 -19.31 -20.95 -13.37
CA ILE A 393 -20.23 -20.09 -12.58
C ILE A 393 -19.58 -18.75 -12.19
N TYR A 394 -18.26 -18.73 -11.97
CA TYR A 394 -17.50 -17.54 -11.61
C TYR A 394 -17.25 -16.57 -12.79
N GLU A 395 -17.59 -16.98 -14.01
CA GLU A 395 -17.47 -16.16 -15.23
C GLU A 395 -18.82 -15.56 -15.65
N LYS A 396 -19.91 -15.93 -14.97
CA LYS A 396 -21.27 -15.47 -15.30
C LYS A 396 -21.51 -14.03 -14.87
N SER A 397 -22.45 -13.37 -15.54
CA SER A 397 -22.89 -12.03 -15.19
C SER A 397 -23.66 -12.02 -13.86
N VAL A 398 -23.53 -10.90 -13.14
CA VAL A 398 -24.33 -10.67 -11.92
C VAL A 398 -25.70 -10.16 -12.32
N ASP A 399 -26.75 -10.93 -12.01
CA ASP A 399 -28.15 -10.54 -12.24
C ASP A 399 -28.70 -9.74 -11.05
N LEU A 400 -28.31 -10.12 -9.83
CA LEU A 400 -28.70 -9.44 -8.60
C LEU A 400 -27.60 -9.53 -7.54
N ARG A 401 -27.69 -8.67 -6.52
CA ARG A 401 -26.81 -8.70 -5.36
C ARG A 401 -27.64 -8.88 -4.10
N GLU A 402 -27.28 -9.88 -3.31
CA GLU A 402 -27.95 -10.19 -2.05
C GLU A 402 -26.91 -10.52 -0.98
N THR A 403 -27.32 -10.42 0.27
CA THR A 403 -26.49 -10.74 1.42
C THR A 403 -26.64 -12.21 1.80
N THR A 404 -25.53 -12.88 2.07
CA THR A 404 -25.47 -14.23 2.64
C THR A 404 -24.46 -14.27 3.76
N ASP A 405 -24.52 -15.29 4.61
CA ASP A 405 -23.56 -15.47 5.69
C ASP A 405 -22.33 -16.23 5.19
N ALA A 406 -21.15 -15.64 5.36
CA ALA A 406 -19.87 -16.33 5.21
C ALA A 406 -19.44 -16.91 6.56
N HIS A 407 -18.87 -18.11 6.57
CA HIS A 407 -18.40 -18.75 7.80
C HIS A 407 -16.99 -18.25 8.14
N VAL A 408 -16.77 -17.85 9.40
CA VAL A 408 -15.47 -17.32 9.87
C VAL A 408 -14.93 -18.09 11.09
N ALA A 409 -15.68 -19.07 11.59
CA ALA A 409 -15.18 -20.09 12.52
C ALA A 409 -16.02 -21.36 12.38
N CYS A 410 -15.38 -22.53 12.43
CA CYS A 410 -16.00 -23.83 12.20
C CYS A 410 -15.62 -24.81 13.30
N ARG A 411 -16.60 -25.55 13.81
CA ARG A 411 -16.42 -26.68 14.72
C ARG A 411 -16.75 -27.97 13.99
N CYS A 412 -15.88 -28.96 14.08
CA CYS A 412 -16.05 -30.22 13.36
C CYS A 412 -16.27 -31.38 14.31
N SER A 413 -17.02 -32.38 13.83
CA SER A 413 -17.22 -33.64 14.56
C SER A 413 -15.99 -34.54 14.43
N GLU A 414 -15.91 -35.61 15.23
CA GLU A 414 -14.84 -36.61 15.10
C GLU A 414 -14.83 -37.34 13.74
N GLN A 415 -15.91 -37.22 12.97
CA GLN A 415 -15.98 -37.76 11.61
C GLN A 415 -15.19 -36.91 10.59
N CYS A 416 -14.81 -35.69 10.96
CA CYS A 416 -13.89 -34.82 10.23
C CYS A 416 -12.45 -35.11 10.70
N ALA A 417 -12.02 -36.36 10.53
CA ALA A 417 -10.70 -36.87 10.89
C ALA A 417 -9.96 -37.41 9.67
#